data_AF-A0A7V8BQ07-F1
#
_entry.id   AF-A0A7V8BQ07-F1
#
_cell.length_a   1.000
_cell.length_b   1.000
_cell.length_c   1.000
_cell.angle_alpha   90.00
_cell.angle_beta   90.00
_cell.angle_gamma   90.00
#
_symmetry.space_group_name_H-M   'P 1'
#
loop_
_entity.id
_entity.type
_entity.pdbx_description
1 polymer ?
#
loop_
_entity_poly.entity_id
_entity_poly.type
_entity_poly.pdbx_seq_one_letter_code
_entity_poly.pdbx_strand_id
1 'polypeptide(L)'
;MKSLFFIVFVVLAAKCDAQTSQEFFQSKYREGVKAYESKDYFAFIRAMQSADSVRPNTYSILYNIAGGQALTGQSDASLKSLAKAVWINVSKQFMNDSDFVSIWNTPGMKDIFTLIDSINKPISLTETAFTMEDNGFHPEGIAYDAKTKRFFIGSIRQRTIAVRDEKGTVNTSFFKKTDRLFCVMGMKVDSKRRALWVATSVMPEMTGYADSLQGKAAVARFNIDSGDLEKIYSIAGEHVFGDLAIHPSGDVYISDSGEPSLYKISSKDDQLKLWLTFPTAWNLQGLDFSSDGNTLFVADYISGLYCVSLKTQTIDKIGFDTPNALRGIDGLYFYKNSLLALQNGTNPLRACRYYLNNDQTRITKMEFVEKATDNLGEPTLGVVSGDTFYFIANSPWGAYDRKHQFDASKAQKPVVRKYEMGR
;
A
#
# COMPACT_ATOMS: atom_id res chain seq x y z
N MET A 1 -14.76 -11.25 29.53
CA MET A 1 -13.41 -11.21 28.93
C MET A 1 -13.32 -9.93 28.13
N LYS A 2 -12.43 -9.02 28.53
CA LYS A 2 -12.27 -7.70 27.89
C LYS A 2 -11.60 -7.88 26.52
N SER A 3 -12.11 -7.21 25.50
CA SER A 3 -11.58 -7.30 24.13
C SER A 3 -10.26 -6.55 23.99
N LEU A 4 -9.14 -7.15 24.42
CA LEU A 4 -7.86 -6.82 23.81
C LEU A 4 -7.90 -7.32 22.36
N PHE A 5 -7.69 -6.42 21.39
CA PHE A 5 -7.45 -6.85 20.01
C PHE A 5 -6.09 -7.55 19.93
N PHE A 6 -6.11 -8.88 19.97
CA PHE A 6 -4.97 -9.70 19.59
C PHE A 6 -4.85 -9.72 18.06
N ILE A 7 -3.89 -8.97 17.52
CA ILE A 7 -3.46 -9.13 16.13
C ILE A 7 -2.38 -10.21 16.12
N VAL A 8 -2.64 -11.31 15.42
CA VAL A 8 -1.64 -12.32 15.11
C VAL A 8 -0.74 -11.79 14.01
N PHE A 9 0.56 -11.71 14.28
CA PHE A 9 1.58 -11.26 13.33
C PHE A 9 1.94 -12.40 12.38
N VAL A 10 1.86 -12.15 11.07
CA VAL A 10 2.67 -12.91 10.10
C VAL A 10 4.08 -12.34 10.20
N VAL A 11 5.03 -13.19 10.62
CA VAL A 11 6.44 -12.87 10.75
C VAL A 11 7.08 -13.09 9.38
N LEU A 12 7.44 -12.01 8.69
CA LEU A 12 8.52 -12.04 7.71
C LEU A 12 9.75 -11.47 8.42
N ALA A 13 10.79 -12.29 8.54
CA ALA A 13 11.99 -11.97 9.30
C ALA A 13 13.01 -11.24 8.40
N ALA A 14 13.36 -10.00 8.75
CA ALA A 14 14.52 -9.28 8.19
C ALA A 14 15.42 -8.80 9.34
N LYS A 15 16.70 -9.25 9.38
CA LYS A 15 17.71 -8.88 10.41
C LYS A 15 18.71 -7.88 9.80
N CYS A 16 18.93 -6.68 10.35
CA CYS A 16 19.39 -6.45 11.72
C CYS A 16 18.73 -5.25 12.43
N ASP A 17 18.22 -4.24 11.71
CA ASP A 17 17.55 -3.05 12.31
C ASP A 17 16.02 -3.14 12.33
N ALA A 18 15.42 -3.86 11.37
CA ALA A 18 13.98 -4.16 11.37
C ALA A 18 13.61 -5.23 12.41
N GLN A 19 14.50 -6.22 12.67
CA GLN A 19 14.40 -7.13 13.84
C GLN A 19 14.26 -6.33 15.12
N THR A 20 15.19 -5.39 15.36
CA THR A 20 15.29 -4.70 16.65
C THR A 20 14.11 -3.75 16.83
N SER A 21 13.65 -3.10 15.77
CA SER A 21 12.44 -2.28 15.77
C SER A 21 11.17 -3.10 16.01
N GLN A 22 11.01 -4.26 15.36
CA GLN A 22 9.89 -5.17 15.58
C GLN A 22 9.93 -5.78 16.98
N GLU A 23 11.08 -6.26 17.44
CA GLU A 23 11.27 -6.81 18.79
C GLU A 23 11.00 -5.76 19.87
N PHE A 24 11.46 -4.52 19.66
CA PHE A 24 11.19 -3.39 20.53
C PHE A 24 9.69 -3.08 20.58
N PHE A 25 9.03 -2.99 19.42
CA PHE A 25 7.58 -2.81 19.33
C PHE A 25 6.84 -3.88 20.13
N GLN A 26 7.19 -5.17 19.94
CA GLN A 26 6.56 -6.28 20.66
C GLN A 26 6.84 -6.24 22.16
N SER A 27 8.05 -5.85 22.55
CA SER A 27 8.43 -5.69 23.94
C SER A 27 7.60 -4.61 24.63
N LYS A 28 7.50 -3.43 24.01
CA LYS A 28 6.69 -2.31 24.51
C LYS A 28 5.20 -2.63 24.54
N TYR A 29 4.70 -3.37 23.55
CA TYR A 29 3.33 -3.85 23.58
C TYR A 29 3.07 -4.75 24.80
N ARG A 30 3.93 -5.75 25.04
CA ARG A 30 3.81 -6.65 26.21
C ARG A 30 3.94 -5.91 27.55
N GLU A 31 4.84 -4.94 27.64
CA GLU A 31 4.99 -4.06 28.81
C GLU A 31 3.67 -3.34 29.10
N GLY A 32 3.05 -2.75 28.07
CA GLY A 32 1.77 -2.06 28.22
C GLY A 32 0.64 -2.99 28.62
N VAL A 33 0.54 -4.19 28.06
CA VAL A 33 -0.47 -5.17 28.48
C VAL A 33 -0.37 -5.48 29.98
N LYS A 34 0.84 -5.71 30.49
CA LYS A 34 1.07 -5.94 31.94
C LYS A 34 0.71 -4.72 32.79
N ALA A 35 1.03 -3.52 32.31
CA ALA A 35 0.67 -2.27 32.98
C ALA A 35 -0.86 -2.07 33.04
N TYR A 36 -1.56 -2.40 31.95
CA TYR A 36 -3.03 -2.36 31.92
C TYR A 36 -3.65 -3.38 32.88
N GLU A 37 -3.15 -4.62 32.92
CA GLU A 37 -3.62 -5.67 33.84
C GLU A 37 -3.45 -5.29 35.32
N SER A 38 -2.36 -4.59 35.64
CA SER A 38 -2.08 -4.05 36.97
C SER A 38 -2.77 -2.70 37.26
N LYS A 39 -3.55 -2.18 36.31
CA LYS A 39 -4.25 -0.88 36.36
C LYS A 39 -3.31 0.33 36.50
N ASP A 40 -2.04 0.19 36.16
CA ASP A 40 -1.12 1.33 35.99
C ASP A 40 -1.32 1.92 34.58
N TYR A 41 -2.38 2.71 34.43
CA TYR A 41 -2.76 3.26 33.13
C TYR A 41 -1.76 4.31 32.62
N PHE A 42 -1.01 4.97 33.49
CA PHE A 42 0.05 5.89 33.04
C PHE A 42 1.24 5.13 32.44
N ALA A 43 1.66 4.02 33.05
CA ALA A 43 2.68 3.14 32.44
C ALA A 43 2.18 2.50 31.15
N PHE A 44 0.90 2.09 31.10
CA PHE A 44 0.26 1.59 29.88
C PHE A 44 0.34 2.60 28.73
N ILE A 45 -0.05 3.86 28.96
CA ILE A 45 0.01 4.92 27.95
C ILE A 45 1.45 5.11 27.45
N ARG A 46 2.44 5.22 28.36
CA ARG A 46 3.86 5.41 27.98
C ARG A 46 4.40 4.25 27.13
N ALA A 47 4.04 3.02 27.49
CA ALA A 47 4.43 1.83 26.75
C ALA A 47 3.80 1.81 25.35
N MET A 48 2.50 2.13 25.24
CA MET A 48 1.83 2.23 23.93
C MET A 48 2.39 3.37 23.07
N GLN A 49 2.72 4.53 23.65
CA GLN A 49 3.36 5.64 22.94
C GLN A 49 4.76 5.26 22.43
N SER A 50 5.52 4.48 23.21
CA SER A 50 6.81 3.94 22.77
C SER A 50 6.66 2.91 21.63
N ALA A 51 5.56 2.14 21.63
CA ALA A 51 5.25 1.27 20.50
C ALA A 51 4.85 2.08 19.26
N ASP A 52 4.05 3.14 19.42
CA ASP A 52 3.63 4.04 18.34
C ASP A 52 4.81 4.79 17.70
N SER A 53 5.84 5.18 18.48
CA SER A 53 7.01 5.88 17.93
C SER A 53 7.82 5.04 16.96
N VAL A 54 7.71 3.71 17.05
CA VAL A 54 8.42 2.76 16.20
C VAL A 54 7.52 2.29 15.06
N ARG A 55 6.25 1.98 15.35
CA ARG A 55 5.27 1.55 14.35
C ARG A 55 4.04 2.48 14.33
N PRO A 56 4.20 3.70 13.79
CA PRO A 56 3.15 4.72 13.86
C PRO A 56 1.92 4.31 13.06
N ASN A 57 0.82 5.01 13.32
CA ASN A 57 -0.46 4.84 12.65
C ASN A 57 -1.07 3.43 12.83
N THR A 58 -0.68 2.70 13.88
CA THR A 58 -1.28 1.38 14.14
C THR A 58 -2.61 1.55 14.88
N TYR A 59 -3.73 1.15 14.27
CA TYR A 59 -5.08 1.32 14.84
C TYR A 59 -5.18 0.85 16.29
N SER A 60 -4.76 -0.38 16.57
CA SER A 60 -4.87 -0.97 17.92
C SER A 60 -4.04 -0.21 18.95
N ILE A 61 -2.88 0.32 18.57
CA ILE A 61 -2.04 1.13 19.47
C ILE A 61 -2.71 2.46 19.76
N LEU A 62 -3.20 3.16 18.73
CA LEU A 62 -3.89 4.44 18.90
C LEU A 62 -5.18 4.30 19.70
N TYR A 63 -5.95 3.23 19.47
CA TYR A 63 -7.14 2.89 20.24
C TYR A 63 -6.78 2.64 21.72
N ASN A 64 -5.72 1.86 21.98
CA ASN A 64 -5.23 1.60 23.33
C ASN A 64 -4.74 2.87 24.05
N ILE A 65 -4.00 3.75 23.35
CA ILE A 65 -3.59 5.06 23.89
C ILE A 65 -4.82 5.88 24.28
N ALA A 66 -5.83 5.94 23.41
CA ALA A 66 -7.07 6.65 23.70
C ALA A 66 -7.78 6.09 24.93
N GLY A 67 -7.95 4.77 25.03
CA GLY A 67 -8.57 4.13 26.20
C GLY A 67 -7.81 4.41 27.50
N GLY A 68 -6.48 4.33 27.49
CA GLY A 68 -5.66 4.69 28.64
C GLY A 68 -5.81 6.15 29.05
N GLN A 69 -5.86 7.07 28.08
CA GLN A 69 -6.08 8.50 28.31
C GLN A 69 -7.47 8.76 28.92
N ALA A 70 -8.52 8.10 28.43
CA ALA A 70 -9.86 8.19 29.00
C ALA A 70 -9.93 7.67 30.45
N LEU A 71 -9.27 6.55 30.74
CA LEU A 71 -9.15 5.96 32.08
C LEU A 71 -8.40 6.85 33.09
N THR A 72 -7.56 7.77 32.60
CA THR A 72 -6.76 8.69 33.42
C THR A 72 -7.30 10.13 33.42
N GLY A 73 -8.51 10.35 32.89
CA GLY A 73 -9.17 11.66 32.86
C GLY A 73 -8.61 12.64 31.81
N GLN A 74 -7.76 12.18 30.89
CA GLN A 74 -7.18 12.98 29.81
C GLN A 74 -8.12 13.05 28.60
N SER A 75 -9.34 13.56 28.78
CA SER A 75 -10.42 13.49 27.79
C SER A 75 -10.06 14.05 26.41
N ASP A 76 -9.48 15.25 26.34
CA ASP A 76 -9.11 15.88 25.06
C ASP A 76 -8.01 15.10 24.32
N ALA A 77 -7.05 14.56 25.06
CA ALA A 77 -5.99 13.73 24.49
C ALA A 77 -6.57 12.42 23.95
N SER A 78 -7.47 11.80 24.72
CA SER A 78 -8.18 10.58 24.32
C SER A 78 -8.96 10.78 23.02
N LEU A 79 -9.74 11.86 22.92
CA LEU A 79 -10.51 12.17 21.71
C LEU A 79 -9.60 12.39 20.49
N LYS A 80 -8.46 13.07 20.66
CA LYS A 80 -7.47 13.25 19.58
C LYS A 80 -6.87 11.91 19.12
N SER A 81 -6.49 11.04 20.05
CA SER A 81 -5.96 9.70 19.73
C SER A 81 -7.02 8.82 19.07
N LEU A 82 -8.25 8.87 19.55
CA LEU A 82 -9.38 8.14 18.98
C LEU A 82 -9.71 8.62 17.57
N ALA A 83 -9.69 9.94 17.31
CA ALA A 83 -9.88 10.48 15.97
C ALA A 83 -8.83 9.95 14.99
N LYS A 84 -7.55 9.87 15.39
CA LYS A 84 -6.49 9.25 14.57
C LYS A 84 -6.77 7.77 14.30
N ALA A 85 -7.23 7.02 15.30
CA ALA A 85 -7.61 5.61 15.13
C ALA A 85 -8.78 5.46 14.12
N VAL A 86 -9.81 6.30 14.24
CA VAL A 86 -10.98 6.32 13.34
C VAL A 86 -10.60 6.62 11.89
N TRP A 87 -9.61 7.49 11.65
CA TRP A 87 -9.08 7.76 10.31
C TRP A 87 -8.46 6.55 9.61
N ILE A 88 -7.99 5.57 10.38
CA ILE A 88 -7.41 4.32 9.89
C ILE A 88 -8.48 3.24 9.77
N ASN A 89 -9.27 3.03 10.82
CA ASN A 89 -10.32 2.02 10.86
C ASN A 89 -11.55 2.59 11.56
N VAL A 90 -12.58 2.83 10.76
CA VAL A 90 -13.86 3.32 11.22
C VAL A 90 -14.58 2.24 12.02
N SER A 91 -14.80 2.52 13.29
CA SER A 91 -15.51 1.65 14.22
C SER A 91 -16.19 2.47 15.30
N LYS A 92 -17.35 2.00 15.78
CA LYS A 92 -18.05 2.52 16.97
C LYS A 92 -17.81 1.65 18.20
N GLN A 93 -16.87 0.70 18.15
CA GLN A 93 -16.64 -0.29 19.22
C GLN A 93 -16.29 0.34 20.58
N PHE A 94 -15.70 1.53 20.60
CA PHE A 94 -15.43 2.29 21.84
C PHE A 94 -16.70 2.63 22.65
N MET A 95 -17.89 2.57 22.04
CA MET A 95 -19.16 2.73 22.75
C MET A 95 -19.57 1.48 23.56
N ASN A 96 -18.94 0.35 23.30
CA ASN A 96 -19.14 -0.91 24.04
C ASN A 96 -17.96 -1.22 24.97
N ASP A 97 -17.02 -0.28 25.11
CA ASP A 97 -15.79 -0.45 25.85
C ASP A 97 -15.80 0.44 27.09
N SER A 98 -15.72 -0.19 28.26
CA SER A 98 -15.79 0.49 29.56
C SER A 98 -14.68 1.53 29.75
N ASP A 99 -13.57 1.39 29.03
CA ASP A 99 -12.40 2.27 29.19
C ASP A 99 -12.69 3.70 28.67
N PHE A 100 -13.72 3.85 27.83
CA PHE A 100 -14.09 5.13 27.21
C PHE A 100 -15.32 5.81 27.85
N VAL A 101 -15.92 5.21 28.90
CA VAL A 101 -17.15 5.73 29.53
C VAL A 101 -17.02 7.20 29.95
N SER A 102 -15.84 7.60 30.43
CA SER A 102 -15.57 8.96 30.89
C SER A 102 -15.67 10.02 29.79
N ILE A 103 -15.54 9.63 28.51
CA ILE A 103 -15.57 10.56 27.38
C ILE A 103 -16.85 10.49 26.53
N TRP A 104 -17.74 9.52 26.76
CA TRP A 104 -18.94 9.31 25.93
C TRP A 104 -19.86 10.54 25.86
N ASN A 105 -20.02 11.26 26.97
CA ASN A 105 -20.92 12.43 27.05
C ASN A 105 -20.19 13.76 26.89
N THR A 106 -18.97 13.76 26.36
CA THR A 106 -18.22 14.99 26.11
C THR A 106 -18.62 15.65 24.79
N PRO A 107 -18.53 17.00 24.65
CA PRO A 107 -18.81 17.67 23.39
C PRO A 107 -17.99 17.13 22.21
N GLY A 108 -16.70 16.83 22.43
CA GLY A 108 -15.83 16.33 21.37
C GLY A 108 -16.16 14.91 20.89
N MET A 109 -16.96 14.13 21.63
CA MET A 109 -17.45 12.85 21.13
C MET A 109 -18.40 13.03 19.93
N LYS A 110 -19.14 14.15 19.87
CA LYS A 110 -19.96 14.51 18.70
C LYS A 110 -19.10 14.68 17.44
N ASP A 111 -17.89 15.22 17.59
CA ASP A 111 -16.95 15.38 16.48
C ASP A 111 -16.43 14.02 15.98
N ILE A 112 -16.22 13.06 16.90
CA ILE A 112 -15.87 11.68 16.54
C ILE A 112 -16.99 11.00 15.74
N PHE A 113 -18.25 11.15 16.14
CA PHE A 113 -19.38 10.61 15.36
C PHE A 113 -19.51 11.30 14.00
N THR A 114 -19.35 12.62 13.95
CA THR A 114 -19.35 13.38 12.69
C THR A 114 -18.24 12.90 11.76
N LEU A 115 -17.04 12.63 12.30
CA LEU A 115 -15.93 12.07 11.56
C LEU A 115 -16.26 10.67 11.02
N ILE A 116 -16.79 9.77 11.85
CA ILE A 116 -17.21 8.42 11.44
C ILE A 116 -18.23 8.48 10.30
N ASP A 117 -19.26 9.30 10.44
CA ASP A 117 -20.30 9.44 9.43
C ASP A 117 -19.73 10.04 8.13
N SER A 118 -18.77 10.98 8.24
CA SER A 118 -18.08 11.56 7.07
C SER A 118 -17.22 10.54 6.32
N ILE A 119 -16.50 9.66 7.02
CA ILE A 119 -15.66 8.63 6.41
C ILE A 119 -16.53 7.51 5.82
N ASN A 120 -17.64 7.15 6.46
CA ASN A 120 -18.57 6.13 5.95
C ASN A 120 -19.47 6.62 4.81
N LYS A 121 -19.63 7.94 4.61
CA LYS A 121 -20.41 8.48 3.50
C LYS A 121 -19.84 8.03 2.15
N PRO A 122 -20.57 7.28 1.30
CA PRO A 122 -20.04 6.83 0.02
C PRO A 122 -19.60 8.00 -0.87
N ILE A 123 -18.44 7.85 -1.50
CA ILE A 123 -17.95 8.75 -2.57
C ILE A 123 -17.53 7.87 -3.75
N SER A 124 -18.03 8.18 -4.95
CA SER A 124 -17.74 7.46 -6.19
C SER A 124 -17.54 8.47 -7.32
N LEU A 125 -16.31 8.95 -7.50
CA LEU A 125 -15.94 9.83 -8.64
C LEU A 125 -15.40 9.05 -9.85
N THR A 126 -15.40 7.73 -9.74
CA THR A 126 -14.84 6.78 -10.70
C THR A 126 -15.94 6.07 -11.49
N GLU A 127 -15.58 5.65 -12.70
CA GLU A 127 -16.40 4.84 -13.59
C GLU A 127 -15.73 3.49 -13.82
N THR A 128 -16.49 2.46 -14.19
CA THR A 128 -15.90 1.18 -14.58
C THR A 128 -15.25 1.33 -15.95
N ALA A 129 -13.96 1.04 -16.06
CA ALA A 129 -13.26 0.99 -17.34
C ALA A 129 -13.54 -0.33 -18.04
N PHE A 130 -13.39 -1.45 -17.32
CA PHE A 130 -13.75 -2.79 -17.78
C PHE A 130 -13.76 -3.77 -16.60
N THR A 131 -14.38 -4.92 -16.84
CA THR A 131 -14.45 -6.06 -15.92
C THR A 131 -13.74 -7.27 -16.55
N MET A 132 -13.05 -8.05 -15.74
CA MET A 132 -12.45 -9.32 -16.13
C MET A 132 -13.46 -10.45 -15.93
N GLU A 133 -13.52 -11.40 -16.86
CA GLU A 133 -14.52 -12.48 -16.81
C GLU A 133 -14.19 -13.58 -15.79
N ASP A 134 -12.91 -13.88 -15.61
CA ASP A 134 -12.41 -14.90 -14.69
C ASP A 134 -12.31 -14.33 -13.26
N ASN A 135 -13.24 -14.71 -12.38
CA ASN A 135 -13.20 -14.34 -10.97
C ASN A 135 -12.10 -15.07 -10.18
N GLY A 136 -11.48 -16.09 -10.76
CA GLY A 136 -10.28 -16.73 -10.23
C GLY A 136 -8.99 -15.98 -10.54
N PHE A 137 -9.02 -15.00 -11.45
CA PHE A 137 -7.87 -14.17 -11.77
C PHE A 137 -7.58 -13.23 -10.60
N HIS A 138 -6.34 -13.23 -10.11
CA HIS A 138 -5.91 -12.34 -9.04
C HIS A 138 -5.06 -11.22 -9.64
N PRO A 139 -5.64 -10.07 -10.06
CA PRO A 139 -4.88 -8.96 -10.58
C PRO A 139 -4.19 -8.17 -9.46
N GLU A 140 -2.99 -7.68 -9.73
CA GLU A 140 -2.23 -6.83 -8.79
C GLU A 140 -1.70 -5.57 -9.48
N GLY A 141 -0.96 -5.76 -10.57
CA GLY A 141 -0.38 -4.69 -11.37
C GLY A 141 -1.21 -4.39 -12.62
N ILE A 142 -1.23 -3.11 -13.01
CA ILE A 142 -1.76 -2.68 -14.31
C ILE A 142 -0.78 -1.71 -14.97
N ALA A 143 -0.58 -1.89 -16.27
CA ALA A 143 0.16 -0.95 -17.10
C ALA A 143 -0.59 -0.71 -18.42
N TYR A 144 -0.33 0.43 -19.06
CA TYR A 144 -1.00 0.81 -20.29
C TYR A 144 0.01 1.29 -21.33
N ASP A 145 -0.08 0.73 -22.54
CA ASP A 145 0.70 1.18 -23.69
C ASP A 145 -0.16 2.07 -24.58
N ALA A 146 0.03 3.39 -24.49
CA ALA A 146 -0.73 4.36 -25.28
C ALA A 146 -0.55 4.19 -26.80
N LYS A 147 0.57 3.60 -27.26
CA LYS A 147 0.84 3.40 -28.69
C LYS A 147 -0.09 2.35 -29.29
N THR A 148 -0.23 1.21 -28.62
CA THR A 148 -1.08 0.09 -29.09
C THR A 148 -2.44 0.05 -28.41
N LYS A 149 -2.67 0.95 -27.44
CA LYS A 149 -3.86 1.07 -26.61
C LYS A 149 -4.25 -0.25 -25.93
N ARG A 150 -3.23 -0.94 -25.42
CA ARG A 150 -3.35 -2.20 -24.71
C ARG A 150 -3.13 -1.98 -23.23
N PHE A 151 -4.00 -2.55 -22.41
CA PHE A 151 -3.75 -2.75 -20.99
C PHE A 151 -3.05 -4.07 -20.76
N PHE A 152 -2.11 -4.07 -19.83
CA PHE A 152 -1.43 -5.24 -19.30
C PHE A 152 -1.83 -5.39 -17.84
N ILE A 153 -2.37 -6.53 -17.46
CA ILE A 153 -2.86 -6.79 -16.10
C ILE A 153 -2.11 -8.00 -15.56
N GLY A 154 -1.27 -7.77 -14.56
CA GLY A 154 -0.42 -8.76 -13.93
C GLY A 154 -1.18 -9.54 -12.87
N SER A 155 -0.88 -10.84 -12.76
CA SER A 155 -1.49 -11.70 -11.75
C SER A 155 -0.51 -12.30 -10.75
N ILE A 156 -0.89 -12.22 -9.47
CA ILE A 156 -0.25 -12.96 -8.36
C ILE A 156 -0.39 -14.46 -8.59
N ARG A 157 -1.64 -14.96 -8.55
CA ARG A 157 -1.94 -16.38 -8.48
C ARG A 157 -1.53 -17.12 -9.75
N GLN A 158 -1.87 -16.58 -10.91
CA GLN A 158 -1.64 -17.22 -12.20
C GLN A 158 -0.21 -17.03 -12.72
N ARG A 159 0.56 -16.08 -12.15
CA ARG A 159 1.93 -15.77 -12.59
C ARG A 159 1.99 -15.43 -14.08
N THR A 160 1.00 -14.66 -14.55
CA THR A 160 0.82 -14.30 -15.96
C THR A 160 0.43 -12.83 -16.11
N ILE A 161 0.49 -12.34 -17.35
CA ILE A 161 0.03 -11.01 -17.73
C ILE A 161 -1.11 -11.19 -18.75
N ALA A 162 -2.29 -10.71 -18.38
CA ALA A 162 -3.42 -10.59 -19.28
C ALA A 162 -3.29 -9.30 -20.11
N VAL A 163 -3.63 -9.38 -21.39
CA VAL A 163 -3.65 -8.23 -22.30
C VAL A 163 -5.09 -7.94 -22.67
N ARG A 164 -5.52 -6.70 -22.46
CA ARG A 164 -6.80 -6.20 -22.97
C ARG A 164 -6.57 -5.17 -24.06
N ASP A 165 -7.06 -5.45 -25.26
CA ASP A 165 -7.02 -4.51 -26.39
C ASP A 165 -8.27 -3.60 -26.46
N GLU A 166 -8.32 -2.70 -27.45
CA GLU A 166 -9.48 -1.83 -27.68
C GLU A 166 -10.78 -2.60 -27.99
N LYS A 167 -10.68 -3.82 -28.53
CA LYS A 167 -11.84 -4.68 -28.83
C LYS A 167 -12.40 -5.35 -27.57
N GLY A 168 -11.73 -5.18 -26.42
CA GLY A 168 -12.09 -5.80 -25.16
C GLY A 168 -11.65 -7.26 -25.04
N THR A 169 -10.85 -7.76 -25.98
CA THR A 169 -10.35 -9.14 -25.92
C THR A 169 -9.33 -9.25 -24.80
N VAL A 170 -9.55 -10.17 -23.86
CA VAL A 170 -8.60 -10.47 -22.79
C VAL A 170 -7.86 -11.76 -23.13
N ASN A 171 -6.57 -11.65 -23.48
CA ASN A 171 -5.70 -12.81 -23.70
C ASN A 171 -4.73 -12.96 -22.51
N THR A 172 -4.71 -14.12 -21.86
CA THR A 172 -3.91 -14.39 -20.65
C THR A 172 -2.49 -14.93 -20.93
N SER A 173 -1.97 -14.78 -22.15
CA SER A 173 -0.66 -15.28 -22.56
C SER A 173 0.20 -14.20 -23.24
N PHE A 174 0.38 -13.04 -22.61
CA PHE A 174 1.25 -11.98 -23.16
C PHE A 174 2.65 -12.48 -23.52
N PHE A 175 3.18 -13.38 -22.70
CA PHE A 175 4.51 -13.98 -22.87
C PHE A 175 4.39 -15.50 -22.84
N LYS A 176 5.39 -16.19 -23.41
CA LYS A 176 5.51 -17.64 -23.29
C LYS A 176 5.79 -18.03 -21.85
N LYS A 177 4.91 -18.83 -21.24
CA LYS A 177 5.04 -19.27 -19.83
C LYS A 177 6.45 -19.76 -19.51
N THR A 178 6.98 -19.31 -18.38
CA THR A 178 8.34 -19.60 -17.91
C THR A 178 8.35 -19.75 -16.39
N ASP A 179 9.17 -20.67 -15.88
CA ASP A 179 9.36 -20.86 -14.43
C ASP A 179 10.21 -19.75 -13.80
N ARG A 180 10.75 -18.83 -14.62
CA ARG A 180 11.59 -17.72 -14.18
C ARG A 180 10.78 -16.52 -13.67
N LEU A 181 9.45 -16.52 -13.83
CA LEU A 181 8.55 -15.52 -13.27
C LEU A 181 7.73 -16.09 -12.11
N PHE A 182 7.59 -15.30 -11.06
CA PHE A 182 6.78 -15.59 -9.87
C PHE A 182 5.46 -14.82 -9.94
N CYS A 183 4.94 -14.31 -8.81
CA CYS A 183 3.80 -13.39 -8.83
C CYS A 183 4.14 -12.18 -9.71
N VAL A 184 3.21 -11.75 -10.56
CA VAL A 184 3.37 -10.51 -11.32
C VAL A 184 2.79 -9.37 -10.48
N MET A 185 3.68 -8.51 -9.98
CA MET A 185 3.37 -7.38 -9.10
C MET A 185 3.23 -6.10 -9.94
N GLY A 186 3.84 -4.98 -9.53
CA GLY A 186 3.87 -3.74 -10.30
C GLY A 186 4.55 -3.86 -11.65
N MET A 187 4.06 -3.06 -12.60
CA MET A 187 4.51 -3.04 -13.99
C MET A 187 4.51 -1.62 -14.55
N LYS A 188 5.46 -1.31 -15.44
CA LYS A 188 5.48 -0.05 -16.19
C LYS A 188 5.89 -0.26 -17.64
N VAL A 189 5.24 0.48 -18.53
CA VAL A 189 5.61 0.57 -19.94
C VAL A 189 6.67 1.65 -20.13
N ASP A 190 7.85 1.27 -20.63
CA ASP A 190 8.79 2.21 -21.24
C ASP A 190 8.39 2.42 -22.70
N SER A 191 7.54 3.42 -22.95
CA SER A 191 7.05 3.73 -24.30
C SER A 191 8.18 4.08 -25.26
N LYS A 192 9.26 4.72 -24.77
CA LYS A 192 10.40 5.15 -25.60
C LYS A 192 11.25 3.98 -26.04
N ARG A 193 11.44 2.99 -25.17
CA ARG A 193 12.29 1.81 -25.44
C ARG A 193 11.49 0.57 -25.85
N ARG A 194 10.16 0.67 -25.92
CA ARG A 194 9.25 -0.46 -26.22
C ARG A 194 9.47 -1.65 -25.30
N ALA A 195 9.61 -1.38 -24.01
CA ALA A 195 9.78 -2.40 -22.99
C ALA A 195 8.61 -2.40 -22.00
N LEU A 196 8.22 -3.58 -21.53
CA LEU A 196 7.39 -3.74 -20.34
C LEU A 196 8.29 -4.24 -19.20
N TRP A 197 8.42 -3.41 -18.16
CA TRP A 197 9.12 -3.75 -16.93
C TRP A 197 8.15 -4.32 -15.92
N VAL A 198 8.55 -5.40 -15.26
CA VAL A 198 7.69 -6.18 -14.36
C VAL A 198 8.46 -6.52 -13.09
N ALA A 199 7.96 -6.07 -11.94
CA ALA A 199 8.40 -6.58 -10.64
C ALA A 199 7.76 -7.95 -10.41
N THR A 200 8.53 -8.91 -9.92
CA THR A 200 8.04 -10.24 -9.61
C THR A 200 8.64 -10.77 -8.33
N SER A 201 7.78 -11.35 -7.48
CA SER A 201 8.15 -11.83 -6.15
C SER A 201 7.45 -13.14 -5.86
N VAL A 202 8.07 -14.01 -5.06
CA VAL A 202 7.41 -15.24 -4.61
C VAL A 202 6.48 -14.90 -3.46
N MET A 203 5.21 -15.29 -3.58
CA MET A 203 4.25 -15.28 -2.49
C MET A 203 3.49 -16.61 -2.41
N PRO A 204 3.05 -17.03 -1.21
CA PRO A 204 2.30 -18.27 -1.01
C PRO A 204 1.03 -18.39 -1.86
N GLU A 205 0.42 -17.26 -2.23
CA GLU A 205 -0.81 -17.19 -3.02
C GLU A 205 -0.61 -17.61 -4.49
N MET A 206 0.64 -17.77 -4.95
CA MET A 206 0.93 -18.16 -6.32
C MET A 206 0.70 -19.65 -6.58
N THR A 207 0.25 -19.97 -7.79
CA THR A 207 0.21 -21.37 -8.24
C THR A 207 1.62 -21.94 -8.39
N GLY A 208 1.81 -23.14 -7.83
CA GLY A 208 3.12 -23.80 -7.81
C GLY A 208 4.10 -23.20 -6.79
N TYR A 209 3.60 -22.57 -5.73
CA TYR A 209 4.41 -22.19 -4.58
C TYR A 209 5.12 -23.40 -3.96
N ALA A 210 6.34 -23.17 -3.51
CA ALA A 210 7.12 -24.11 -2.70
C ALA A 210 7.99 -23.30 -1.72
N ASP A 211 8.11 -23.76 -0.48
CA ASP A 211 8.86 -23.06 0.58
C ASP A 211 10.32 -22.75 0.17
N SER A 212 10.92 -23.58 -0.67
CA SER A 212 12.28 -23.38 -1.22
C SER A 212 12.41 -22.19 -2.18
N LEU A 213 11.30 -21.56 -2.56
CA LEU A 213 11.25 -20.36 -3.37
C LEU A 213 11.06 -19.09 -2.53
N GLN A 214 10.75 -19.20 -1.24
CA GLN A 214 10.51 -18.05 -0.38
C GLN A 214 11.65 -17.02 -0.47
N GLY A 215 11.27 -15.74 -0.44
CA GLY A 215 12.21 -14.62 -0.48
C GLY A 215 12.73 -14.26 -1.88
N LYS A 216 12.52 -15.12 -2.90
CA LYS A 216 13.00 -14.82 -4.26
C LYS A 216 12.18 -13.71 -4.90
N ALA A 217 12.89 -12.71 -5.39
CA ALA A 217 12.35 -11.63 -6.20
C ALA A 217 13.22 -11.38 -7.44
N ALA A 218 12.62 -10.75 -8.44
CA ALA A 218 13.31 -10.30 -9.63
C ALA A 218 12.56 -9.14 -10.30
N VAL A 219 13.25 -8.51 -11.25
CA VAL A 219 12.61 -7.65 -12.25
C VAL A 219 12.76 -8.33 -13.60
N ALA A 220 11.71 -8.35 -14.41
CA ALA A 220 11.76 -8.82 -15.78
C ALA A 220 11.58 -7.64 -16.75
N ARG A 221 12.32 -7.68 -17.86
CA ARG A 221 12.16 -6.79 -18.99
C ARG A 221 11.67 -7.60 -20.19
N PHE A 222 10.51 -7.23 -20.70
CA PHE A 222 9.93 -7.80 -21.91
C PHE A 222 9.98 -6.81 -23.05
N ASN A 223 10.17 -7.32 -24.27
CA ASN A 223 9.78 -6.58 -25.46
C ASN A 223 8.26 -6.45 -25.49
N ILE A 224 7.73 -5.23 -25.48
CA ILE A 224 6.28 -5.04 -25.35
C ILE A 224 5.50 -5.39 -26.63
N ASP A 225 6.17 -5.42 -27.77
CA ASP A 225 5.57 -5.68 -29.07
C ASP A 225 5.49 -7.19 -29.34
N SER A 226 6.56 -7.95 -29.08
CA SER A 226 6.60 -9.41 -29.29
C SER A 226 6.20 -10.24 -28.07
N GLY A 227 6.31 -9.70 -26.85
CA GLY A 227 6.14 -10.47 -25.61
C GLY A 227 7.37 -11.30 -25.23
N ASP A 228 8.50 -11.14 -25.93
CA ASP A 228 9.74 -11.84 -25.62
C ASP A 228 10.35 -11.36 -24.31
N LEU A 229 10.73 -12.30 -23.46
CA LEU A 229 11.49 -12.02 -22.25
C LEU A 229 12.94 -11.70 -22.61
N GLU A 230 13.31 -10.42 -22.60
CA GLU A 230 14.66 -9.97 -22.95
C GLU A 230 15.65 -10.22 -21.81
N LYS A 231 15.25 -9.92 -20.57
CA LYS A 231 16.15 -10.04 -19.41
C LYS A 231 15.41 -10.23 -18.10
N ILE A 232 16.06 -10.91 -17.16
CA ILE A 232 15.64 -11.01 -15.76
C ILE A 232 16.80 -10.60 -14.88
N TYR A 233 16.50 -9.76 -13.89
CA TYR A 233 17.41 -9.26 -12.88
C TYR A 233 16.97 -9.83 -11.54
N SER A 234 17.59 -10.93 -11.12
CA SER A 234 17.23 -11.62 -9.88
C SER A 234 18.07 -11.12 -8.71
N ILE A 235 17.50 -11.19 -7.52
CA ILE A 235 18.19 -10.89 -6.27
C ILE A 235 18.11 -12.10 -5.32
N ALA A 236 19.13 -12.25 -4.47
CA ALA A 236 19.17 -13.26 -3.42
C ALA A 236 18.92 -12.59 -2.07
N GLY A 237 18.17 -13.25 -1.19
CA GLY A 237 17.73 -12.70 0.09
C GLY A 237 16.24 -12.94 0.29
N GLU A 238 15.66 -12.26 1.27
CA GLU A 238 14.23 -12.30 1.58
C GLU A 238 13.58 -10.99 1.08
N HIS A 239 13.37 -10.91 -0.23
CA HIS A 239 12.90 -9.71 -0.91
C HIS A 239 11.46 -9.85 -1.38
N VAL A 240 10.74 -8.73 -1.41
CA VAL A 240 9.40 -8.63 -2.01
C VAL A 240 9.34 -7.33 -2.81
N PHE A 241 9.75 -7.41 -4.08
CA PHE A 241 9.61 -6.31 -5.03
C PHE A 241 8.13 -6.11 -5.38
N GLY A 242 7.56 -5.00 -4.92
CA GLY A 242 6.13 -4.71 -5.00
C GLY A 242 5.75 -3.83 -6.19
N ASP A 243 6.50 -2.76 -6.44
CA ASP A 243 6.26 -1.85 -7.56
C ASP A 243 7.58 -1.32 -8.16
N LEU A 244 7.48 -0.65 -9.31
CA LEU A 244 8.61 0.00 -9.96
C LEU A 244 8.19 1.29 -10.67
N ALA A 245 9.13 2.23 -10.78
CA ALA A 245 8.98 3.47 -11.53
C ALA A 245 10.14 3.65 -12.51
N ILE A 246 9.84 4.25 -13.67
CA ILE A 246 10.84 4.50 -14.72
C ILE A 246 11.16 5.99 -14.72
N HIS A 247 12.41 6.33 -14.41
CA HIS A 247 12.90 7.69 -14.50
C HIS A 247 13.04 8.12 -15.97
N PRO A 248 12.88 9.41 -16.35
CA PRO A 248 13.04 9.87 -17.73
C PRO A 248 14.37 9.52 -18.41
N SER A 249 15.44 9.31 -17.64
CA SER A 249 16.73 8.80 -18.15
C SER A 249 16.64 7.37 -18.69
N GLY A 250 15.65 6.58 -18.28
CA GLY A 250 15.51 5.13 -18.53
C GLY A 250 15.99 4.25 -17.39
N ASP A 251 16.43 4.83 -16.28
CA ASP A 251 16.73 4.06 -15.08
C ASP A 251 15.41 3.59 -14.44
N VAL A 252 15.39 2.35 -13.94
CA VAL A 252 14.22 1.77 -13.27
C VAL A 252 14.50 1.70 -11.78
N TYR A 253 13.57 2.18 -10.96
CA TYR A 253 13.64 2.15 -9.51
C TYR A 253 12.56 1.22 -8.98
N ILE A 254 12.90 0.42 -7.97
CA ILE A 254 12.07 -0.69 -7.50
C ILE A 254 11.93 -0.59 -5.99
N SER A 255 10.71 -0.69 -5.50
CA SER A 255 10.42 -0.76 -4.06
C SER A 255 10.48 -2.19 -3.56
N ASP A 256 11.08 -2.37 -2.39
CA ASP A 256 11.11 -3.64 -1.69
C ASP A 256 10.35 -3.54 -0.35
N SER A 257 9.37 -4.42 -0.19
CA SER A 257 8.54 -4.53 1.01
C SER A 257 9.03 -5.59 2.00
N GLY A 258 9.92 -6.49 1.57
CA GLY A 258 10.57 -7.49 2.43
C GLY A 258 11.72 -6.88 3.20
N GLU A 259 12.49 -6.01 2.55
CA GLU A 259 13.49 -5.15 3.16
C GLU A 259 13.21 -3.70 2.75
N PRO A 260 13.04 -2.74 3.67
CA PRO A 260 12.65 -1.36 3.34
C PRO A 260 13.79 -0.62 2.62
N SER A 261 13.96 -0.91 1.34
CA SER A 261 15.04 -0.47 0.49
C SER A 261 14.53 -0.21 -0.93
N LEU A 262 15.19 0.69 -1.63
CA LEU A 262 15.00 0.91 -3.06
C LEU A 262 16.15 0.32 -3.84
N TYR A 263 15.83 -0.41 -4.88
CA TYR A 263 16.78 -0.90 -5.87
C TYR A 263 16.70 -0.09 -7.15
N LYS A 264 17.77 -0.14 -7.94
CA LYS A 264 17.89 0.55 -9.22
C LYS A 264 18.47 -0.37 -10.28
N ILE A 265 17.86 -0.35 -11.47
CA ILE A 265 18.46 -0.86 -12.71
C ILE A 265 18.86 0.35 -13.54
N SER A 266 20.17 0.56 -13.68
CA SER A 266 20.70 1.69 -14.44
C SER A 266 20.67 1.40 -15.94
N SER A 267 20.20 2.37 -16.72
CA SER A 267 20.20 2.33 -18.17
C SER A 267 21.60 2.27 -18.80
N LYS A 268 22.66 2.54 -18.02
CA LYS A 268 24.05 2.56 -18.49
C LYS A 268 24.77 1.22 -18.35
N ASP A 269 24.57 0.52 -17.23
CA ASP A 269 25.26 -0.75 -16.94
C ASP A 269 24.33 -1.96 -16.96
N ASP A 270 23.02 -1.73 -17.01
CA ASP A 270 21.98 -2.75 -17.11
C ASP A 270 22.11 -3.82 -15.99
N GLN A 271 22.38 -3.35 -14.76
CA GLN A 271 22.49 -4.15 -13.54
C GLN A 271 21.52 -3.68 -12.46
N LEU A 272 20.94 -4.63 -11.72
CA LEU A 272 20.16 -4.37 -10.51
C LEU A 272 21.10 -4.16 -9.32
N LYS A 273 20.98 -3.02 -8.65
CA LYS A 273 21.81 -2.65 -7.49
C LYS A 273 20.95 -2.02 -6.40
N LEU A 274 21.31 -2.25 -5.14
CA LEU A 274 20.78 -1.46 -4.04
C LEU A 274 21.08 0.02 -4.30
N TRP A 275 20.06 0.86 -4.17
CA TRP A 275 20.21 2.31 -4.32
C TRP A 275 20.15 3.01 -2.98
N LEU A 276 19.09 2.78 -2.19
CA LEU A 276 18.91 3.40 -0.88
C LEU A 276 18.24 2.45 0.10
N THR A 277 18.62 2.54 1.37
CA THR A 277 17.95 1.87 2.48
C THR A 277 17.16 2.89 3.29
N PHE A 278 15.95 2.54 3.70
CA PHE A 278 15.07 3.39 4.48
C PHE A 278 15.09 2.94 5.94
N PRO A 279 15.95 3.54 6.79
CA PRO A 279 16.18 3.04 8.15
C PRO A 279 14.95 3.10 9.07
N THR A 280 13.94 3.90 8.72
CA THR A 280 12.74 4.10 9.54
C THR A 280 11.44 3.62 8.87
N ALA A 281 11.54 3.06 7.66
CA ALA A 281 10.42 2.47 6.95
C ALA A 281 10.31 0.97 7.28
N TRP A 282 9.22 0.35 6.86
CA TRP A 282 8.82 -1.00 7.26
C TRP A 282 8.48 -1.89 6.07
N ASN A 283 7.86 -1.32 5.05
CA ASN A 283 7.21 -2.04 3.97
C ASN A 283 6.98 -1.01 2.83
N LEU A 284 7.98 -0.81 1.97
CA LEU A 284 7.88 0.12 0.85
C LEU A 284 6.96 -0.46 -0.23
N GLN A 285 6.08 0.39 -0.76
CA GLN A 285 5.01 0.04 -1.70
C GLN A 285 5.13 0.87 -2.97
N GLY A 286 4.07 1.53 -3.42
CA GLY A 286 4.06 2.35 -4.62
C GLY A 286 5.06 3.50 -4.59
N LEU A 287 5.59 3.81 -5.77
CA LEU A 287 6.56 4.88 -5.98
C LEU A 287 6.36 5.52 -7.35
N ASP A 288 6.59 6.83 -7.44
CA ASP A 288 6.53 7.55 -8.71
C ASP A 288 7.34 8.85 -8.68
N PHE A 289 7.72 9.34 -9.86
CA PHE A 289 8.55 10.54 -10.00
C PHE A 289 7.75 11.82 -10.12
N SER A 290 8.28 12.92 -9.58
CA SER A 290 7.88 14.27 -9.98
C SER A 290 8.05 14.46 -11.50
N SER A 291 7.30 15.40 -12.09
CA SER A 291 7.35 15.65 -13.55
C SER A 291 8.74 16.02 -14.08
N ASP A 292 9.60 16.61 -13.26
CA ASP A 292 10.98 16.97 -13.61
C ASP A 292 11.99 15.84 -13.33
N GLY A 293 11.55 14.73 -12.72
CA GLY A 293 12.39 13.59 -12.35
C GLY A 293 13.33 13.83 -11.16
N ASN A 294 13.28 14.99 -10.51
CA ASN A 294 14.22 15.33 -9.43
C ASN A 294 13.84 14.74 -8.07
N THR A 295 12.57 14.37 -7.90
CA THR A 295 12.01 13.82 -6.67
C THR A 295 11.34 12.49 -6.96
N LEU A 296 11.66 11.46 -6.17
CA LEU A 296 10.92 10.20 -6.12
C LEU A 296 10.03 10.20 -4.88
N PHE A 297 8.73 10.00 -5.08
CA PHE A 297 7.78 9.78 -4.00
C PHE A 297 7.69 8.29 -3.70
N VAL A 298 7.65 7.92 -2.42
CA VAL A 298 7.62 6.52 -1.99
C VAL A 298 6.60 6.36 -0.87
N ALA A 299 5.72 5.39 -1.00
CA ALA A 299 4.83 4.97 0.06
C ALA A 299 5.50 3.91 0.94
N ASP A 300 5.43 4.09 2.24
CA ASP A 300 5.60 3.02 3.21
C ASP A 300 4.24 2.68 3.81
N TYR A 301 3.88 1.39 3.75
CA TYR A 301 2.55 0.92 4.14
C TYR A 301 2.20 1.24 5.59
N ILE A 302 3.20 1.43 6.47
CA ILE A 302 3.01 1.64 7.91
C ILE A 302 3.10 3.13 8.25
N SER A 303 4.21 3.75 7.86
CA SER A 303 4.67 5.04 8.36
C SER A 303 4.29 6.22 7.47
N GLY A 304 3.81 5.99 6.26
CA GLY A 304 3.28 7.01 5.37
C GLY A 304 4.17 7.33 4.18
N LEU A 305 4.15 8.58 3.73
CA LEU A 305 4.79 9.01 2.48
C LEU A 305 6.14 9.67 2.72
N TYR A 306 7.07 9.39 1.81
CA TYR A 306 8.39 9.99 1.75
C TYR A 306 8.62 10.64 0.39
N CYS A 307 9.48 11.65 0.36
CA CYS A 307 10.11 12.15 -0.85
C CYS A 307 11.63 11.91 -0.78
N VAL A 308 12.21 11.54 -1.92
CA VAL A 308 13.63 11.26 -2.08
C VAL A 308 14.21 12.17 -3.13
N SER A 309 15.24 12.94 -2.80
CA SER A 309 15.97 13.72 -3.79
C SER A 309 16.87 12.82 -4.62
N LEU A 310 16.75 12.88 -5.95
CA LEU A 310 17.60 12.09 -6.84
C LEU A 310 19.05 12.57 -6.85
N LYS A 311 19.27 13.85 -6.53
CA LYS A 311 20.60 14.47 -6.52
C LYS A 311 21.37 14.17 -5.24
N THR A 312 20.75 14.40 -4.08
CA THR A 312 21.40 14.27 -2.77
C THR A 312 21.14 12.92 -2.11
N GLN A 313 20.18 12.15 -2.61
CA GLN A 313 19.72 10.89 -2.02
C GLN A 313 19.20 11.04 -0.58
N THR A 314 18.76 12.25 -0.24
CA THR A 314 18.12 12.53 1.06
C THR A 314 16.69 12.00 1.03
N ILE A 315 16.29 11.35 2.13
CA ILE A 315 14.97 10.78 2.34
C ILE A 315 14.27 11.62 3.41
N ASP A 316 13.17 12.26 3.03
CA ASP A 316 12.39 13.12 3.92
C ASP A 316 10.95 12.62 4.02
N LYS A 317 10.36 12.67 5.22
CA LYS A 317 8.93 12.40 5.39
C LYS A 317 8.13 13.59 4.84
N ILE A 318 7.06 13.28 4.12
CA ILE A 318 6.15 14.31 3.63
C ILE A 318 5.31 14.84 4.79
N GLY A 319 5.39 16.15 5.02
CA GLY A 319 4.55 16.84 5.98
C GLY A 319 3.09 16.85 5.57
N PHE A 320 2.17 17.13 6.48
CA PHE A 320 0.76 17.23 6.17
C PHE A 320 0.05 18.21 7.11
N ASP A 321 -0.90 18.95 6.56
CA ASP A 321 -1.68 19.96 7.31
C ASP A 321 -3.10 19.48 7.64
N THR A 322 -3.41 18.22 7.33
CA THR A 322 -4.73 17.60 7.46
C THR A 322 -4.67 16.37 8.37
N PRO A 323 -5.68 16.12 9.24
CA PRO A 323 -5.70 14.93 10.09
C PRO A 323 -5.87 13.69 9.21
N ASN A 324 -4.79 12.93 8.97
CA ASN A 324 -4.80 11.86 7.98
C ASN A 324 -4.27 10.53 8.52
N ALA A 325 -4.75 9.45 7.91
CA ALA A 325 -4.03 8.19 7.89
C ALA A 325 -3.33 8.05 6.54
N LEU A 326 -2.03 8.37 6.51
CA LEU A 326 -1.13 8.06 5.37
C LEU A 326 -0.66 6.60 5.38
N ARG A 327 -1.12 5.83 6.37
CA ARG A 327 -0.93 4.38 6.43
C ARG A 327 -1.71 3.69 5.31
N GLY A 328 -1.19 2.55 4.89
CA GLY A 328 -1.93 1.59 4.08
C GLY A 328 -2.01 1.99 2.61
N ILE A 329 -1.14 2.90 2.17
CA ILE A 329 -0.98 3.24 0.76
C ILE A 329 -0.22 2.11 0.09
N ASP A 330 -0.87 1.51 -0.89
CA ASP A 330 -0.33 0.47 -1.76
C ASP A 330 0.18 1.15 -3.05
N GLY A 331 -0.68 1.39 -4.04
CA GLY A 331 -0.33 2.16 -5.23
C GLY A 331 -0.18 3.67 -5.00
N LEU A 332 0.84 4.28 -5.61
CA LEU A 332 1.14 5.71 -5.56
C LEU A 332 1.52 6.25 -6.94
N TYR A 333 0.91 7.36 -7.37
CA TYR A 333 1.14 7.94 -8.71
C TYR A 333 1.19 9.47 -8.65
N PHE A 334 2.18 10.06 -9.32
CA PHE A 334 2.31 11.51 -9.40
C PHE A 334 1.49 12.06 -10.57
N TYR A 335 0.74 13.13 -10.32
CA TYR A 335 -0.01 13.85 -11.35
C TYR A 335 -0.15 15.33 -10.99
N LYS A 336 0.38 16.23 -11.84
CA LYS A 336 0.23 17.70 -11.73
C LYS A 336 0.31 18.24 -10.28
N ASN A 337 1.46 18.07 -9.62
CA ASN A 337 1.71 18.49 -8.23
C ASN A 337 0.76 17.86 -7.18
N SER A 338 0.30 16.65 -7.44
CA SER A 338 -0.50 15.84 -6.52
C SER A 338 -0.12 14.38 -6.61
N LEU A 339 -0.46 13.61 -5.57
CA LEU A 339 -0.26 12.18 -5.48
C LEU A 339 -1.61 11.48 -5.43
N LEU A 340 -1.87 10.59 -6.39
CA LEU A 340 -2.95 9.63 -6.31
C LEU A 340 -2.49 8.45 -5.47
N ALA A 341 -3.30 8.03 -4.50
CA ALA A 341 -2.98 6.95 -3.59
C ALA A 341 -4.14 5.95 -3.53
N LEU A 342 -3.81 4.67 -3.65
CA LEU A 342 -4.72 3.56 -3.43
C LEU A 342 -4.45 3.02 -2.02
N GLN A 343 -5.45 3.10 -1.14
CA GLN A 343 -5.31 2.73 0.26
C GLN A 343 -6.17 1.52 0.58
N ASN A 344 -5.50 0.38 0.76
CA ASN A 344 -6.12 -0.86 1.22
C ASN A 344 -5.80 -1.22 2.69
N GLY A 345 -4.93 -0.45 3.36
CA GLY A 345 -4.66 -0.62 4.79
C GLY A 345 -5.57 0.18 5.72
N THR A 346 -6.74 0.62 5.21
CA THR A 346 -7.74 1.39 5.95
C THR A 346 -9.13 0.79 5.80
N ASN A 347 -10.01 1.04 6.76
CA ASN A 347 -11.42 0.68 6.66
C ASN A 347 -12.29 1.93 6.88
N PRO A 348 -13.10 2.36 5.90
CA PRO A 348 -13.23 1.78 4.56
C PRO A 348 -11.96 1.91 3.72
N LEU A 349 -11.83 1.00 2.75
CA LEU A 349 -10.84 1.04 1.67
C LEU A 349 -11.12 2.29 0.81
N ARG A 350 -10.08 2.89 0.24
CA ARG A 350 -10.23 4.18 -0.45
C ARG A 350 -9.18 4.47 -1.51
N ALA A 351 -9.57 5.22 -2.53
CA ALA A 351 -8.68 5.91 -3.45
C ALA A 351 -8.71 7.41 -3.12
N CYS A 352 -7.55 8.06 -3.08
CA CYS A 352 -7.39 9.45 -2.64
C CYS A 352 -6.48 10.23 -3.57
N ARG A 353 -6.63 11.56 -3.56
CA ARG A 353 -5.72 12.52 -4.19
C ARG A 353 -5.18 13.48 -3.13
N TYR A 354 -3.87 13.56 -3.01
CA TYR A 354 -3.16 14.44 -2.09
C TYR A 354 -2.48 15.56 -2.86
N TYR A 355 -2.90 16.80 -2.63
CA TYR A 355 -2.29 17.97 -3.26
C TYR A 355 -1.08 18.41 -2.46
N LEU A 356 0.02 18.67 -3.15
CA LEU A 356 1.28 19.07 -2.56
C LEU A 356 1.42 20.59 -2.52
N ASN A 357 2.24 21.10 -1.61
CA ASN A 357 2.79 22.46 -1.71
C ASN A 357 3.73 22.58 -2.93
N ASN A 358 4.18 23.79 -3.24
CA ASN A 358 5.06 24.04 -4.39
C ASN A 358 6.41 23.31 -4.28
N ASP A 359 6.94 23.18 -3.06
CA ASP A 359 8.22 22.51 -2.81
C ASP A 359 8.08 20.98 -2.77
N GLN A 360 6.85 20.45 -2.91
CA GLN A 360 6.55 19.01 -2.89
C GLN A 360 6.98 18.26 -1.62
N THR A 361 7.10 18.98 -0.51
CA THR A 361 7.49 18.45 0.81
C THR A 361 6.31 18.25 1.75
N ARG A 362 5.11 18.73 1.37
CA ARG A 362 3.94 18.76 2.25
C ARG A 362 2.63 18.59 1.51
N ILE A 363 1.71 17.81 2.09
CA ILE A 363 0.32 17.68 1.66
C ILE A 363 -0.51 18.80 2.27
N THR A 364 -1.10 19.63 1.42
CA THR A 364 -1.91 20.80 1.80
C THR A 364 -3.41 20.50 1.75
N LYS A 365 -3.83 19.52 0.93
CA LYS A 365 -5.23 19.12 0.77
C LYS A 365 -5.34 17.64 0.42
N MET A 366 -6.40 17.00 0.91
CA MET A 366 -6.79 15.63 0.55
C MET A 366 -8.19 15.65 -0.06
N GLU A 367 -8.39 14.86 -1.12
CA GLU A 367 -9.70 14.55 -1.68
C GLU A 367 -9.88 13.03 -1.79
N PHE A 368 -11.09 12.56 -1.50
CA PHE A 368 -11.45 11.17 -1.80
C PHE A 368 -11.86 11.06 -3.26
N VAL A 369 -11.30 10.09 -3.95
CA VAL A 369 -11.68 9.72 -5.32
C VAL A 369 -12.77 8.65 -5.27
N GLU A 370 -12.58 7.61 -4.45
CA GLU A 370 -13.58 6.58 -4.19
C GLU A 370 -13.42 6.07 -2.75
N LYS A 371 -14.52 5.90 -2.01
CA LYS A 371 -14.51 5.27 -0.69
C LYS A 371 -15.91 4.79 -0.28
N ALA A 372 -15.95 3.73 0.53
CA ALA A 372 -17.20 3.21 1.10
C ALA A 372 -18.28 2.95 0.03
N THR A 373 -17.88 2.38 -1.11
CA THR A 373 -18.78 1.98 -2.20
C THR A 373 -18.73 0.46 -2.36
N ASP A 374 -19.79 -0.14 -2.89
CA ASP A 374 -19.79 -1.57 -3.24
C ASP A 374 -18.90 -1.88 -4.46
N ASN A 375 -18.44 -0.84 -5.17
CA ASN A 375 -17.58 -0.94 -6.34
C ASN A 375 -16.09 -0.99 -6.00
N LEU A 376 -15.73 -0.68 -4.74
CA LEU A 376 -14.36 -0.67 -4.26
C LEU A 376 -14.18 -1.80 -3.24
N GLY A 377 -13.56 -2.89 -3.70
CA GLY A 377 -13.04 -3.95 -2.84
C GLY A 377 -11.66 -3.56 -2.34
N GLU A 378 -10.68 -4.42 -2.53
CA GLU A 378 -9.27 -4.15 -2.22
C GLU A 378 -8.55 -3.51 -3.43
N PRO A 379 -8.35 -2.18 -3.45
CA PRO A 379 -7.58 -1.55 -4.51
C PRO A 379 -6.08 -1.79 -4.30
N THR A 380 -5.36 -2.00 -5.40
CA THR A 380 -3.91 -2.31 -5.36
C THR A 380 -3.13 -1.31 -6.20
N LEU A 381 -2.78 -1.64 -7.45
CA LEU A 381 -2.01 -0.77 -8.33
C LEU A 381 -2.84 -0.19 -9.48
N GLY A 382 -2.27 0.82 -10.12
CA GLY A 382 -2.86 1.65 -11.14
C GLY A 382 -1.84 2.18 -12.16
N VAL A 383 -2.36 2.95 -13.11
CA VAL A 383 -1.59 3.62 -14.15
C VAL A 383 -2.28 4.93 -14.54
N VAL A 384 -1.48 5.99 -14.69
CA VAL A 384 -1.94 7.26 -15.24
C VAL A 384 -1.64 7.30 -16.73
N SER A 385 -2.63 7.65 -17.55
CA SER A 385 -2.47 7.87 -18.99
C SER A 385 -3.21 9.14 -19.40
N GLY A 386 -2.46 10.18 -19.77
CA GLY A 386 -3.03 11.52 -19.99
C GLY A 386 -3.63 12.07 -18.69
N ASP A 387 -4.90 12.44 -18.73
CA ASP A 387 -5.64 12.95 -17.57
C ASP A 387 -6.53 11.88 -16.91
N THR A 388 -6.37 10.62 -17.29
CA THR A 388 -7.15 9.50 -16.74
C THR A 388 -6.28 8.60 -15.86
N PHE A 389 -6.75 8.30 -14.66
CA PHE A 389 -6.15 7.31 -13.76
C PHE A 389 -6.96 6.01 -13.81
N TYR A 390 -6.31 4.90 -14.14
CA TYR A 390 -6.89 3.56 -14.13
C TYR A 390 -6.32 2.77 -12.97
N PHE A 391 -7.15 1.99 -12.27
CA PHE A 391 -6.67 1.15 -11.17
C PHE A 391 -7.49 -0.12 -10.98
N ILE A 392 -6.85 -1.14 -10.44
CA ILE A 392 -7.50 -2.38 -9.99
C ILE A 392 -8.24 -2.08 -8.68
N ALA A 393 -9.54 -2.35 -8.65
CA ALA A 393 -10.40 -1.92 -7.54
C ALA A 393 -10.73 -3.01 -6.52
N ASN A 394 -10.57 -4.29 -6.86
CA ASN A 394 -11.00 -5.41 -6.04
C ASN A 394 -10.12 -6.66 -6.24
N SER A 395 -8.82 -6.53 -5.98
CA SER A 395 -7.93 -7.69 -5.89
C SER A 395 -8.46 -8.69 -4.84
N PRO A 396 -8.56 -10.00 -5.16
CA PRO A 396 -9.27 -10.97 -4.32
C PRO A 396 -8.42 -11.49 -3.15
N TRP A 397 -7.67 -10.64 -2.45
CA TRP A 397 -6.84 -11.00 -1.30
C TRP A 397 -7.68 -11.64 -0.17
N GLY A 398 -8.88 -11.12 0.08
CA GLY A 398 -9.84 -11.71 1.03
C GLY A 398 -10.42 -13.08 0.64
N ALA A 399 -10.13 -13.59 -0.56
CA ALA A 399 -10.57 -14.91 -1.00
C ALA A 399 -9.60 -16.05 -0.62
N TYR A 400 -8.44 -15.73 -0.03
CA TYR A 400 -7.50 -16.75 0.47
C TYR A 400 -7.77 -17.07 1.93
N ASP A 401 -7.65 -18.34 2.30
CA ASP A 401 -7.68 -18.74 3.71
C ASP A 401 -6.30 -18.59 4.40
N ARG A 402 -6.21 -18.98 5.66
CA ARG A 402 -4.95 -18.92 6.44
C ARG A 402 -3.85 -19.86 5.94
N LYS A 403 -4.18 -20.78 5.01
CA LYS A 403 -3.24 -21.68 4.34
C LYS A 403 -2.96 -21.21 2.90
N HIS A 404 -3.32 -19.98 2.56
CA HIS A 404 -3.17 -19.39 1.24
C HIS A 404 -3.92 -20.17 0.14
N GLN A 405 -4.98 -20.88 0.50
CA GLN A 405 -5.84 -21.57 -0.45
C GLN A 405 -6.94 -20.63 -0.96
N PHE A 406 -7.03 -20.50 -2.28
CA PHE A 406 -8.00 -19.64 -2.94
C PHE A 406 -9.40 -20.25 -2.94
N ASP A 407 -10.38 -19.48 -2.47
CA ASP A 407 -11.80 -19.82 -2.46
C ASP A 407 -12.56 -18.95 -3.46
N ALA A 408 -12.82 -19.50 -4.64
CA ALA A 408 -13.49 -18.78 -5.73
C ALA A 408 -14.92 -18.32 -5.37
N SER A 409 -15.56 -18.90 -4.36
CA SER A 409 -16.90 -18.48 -3.92
C SER A 409 -16.89 -17.13 -3.19
N LYS A 410 -15.72 -16.72 -2.69
CA LYS A 410 -15.49 -15.44 -2.03
C LYS A 410 -14.92 -14.37 -2.97
N ALA A 411 -14.58 -14.75 -4.20
CA ALA A 411 -14.00 -13.84 -5.18
C ALA A 411 -15.06 -13.27 -6.13
N GLN A 412 -15.04 -11.95 -6.30
CA GLN A 412 -15.81 -11.26 -7.32
C GLN A 412 -15.02 -11.19 -8.63
N LYS A 413 -15.70 -10.94 -9.74
CA LYS A 413 -15.03 -10.61 -11.00
C LYS A 413 -14.16 -9.36 -10.80
N PRO A 414 -12.87 -9.38 -11.17
CA PRO A 414 -12.02 -8.22 -11.00
C PRO A 414 -12.46 -7.06 -11.90
N VAL A 415 -12.41 -5.85 -11.36
CA VAL A 415 -12.84 -4.62 -12.02
C VAL A 415 -11.68 -3.63 -12.05
N VAL A 416 -11.47 -3.04 -13.23
CA VAL A 416 -10.62 -1.86 -13.38
C VAL A 416 -11.52 -0.63 -13.43
N ARG A 417 -11.26 0.31 -12.54
CA ARG A 417 -11.95 1.60 -12.45
C ARG A 417 -11.11 2.67 -13.13
N LYS A 418 -11.76 3.74 -13.58
CA LYS A 418 -11.12 4.94 -14.12
C LYS A 418 -11.60 6.21 -13.42
N TYR A 419 -10.71 7.17 -13.25
CA TYR A 419 -10.97 8.50 -12.71
C TYR A 419 -10.43 9.56 -13.66
N GLU A 420 -11.29 10.46 -14.12
CA GLU A 420 -10.91 11.60 -14.97
C GLU A 420 -10.51 12.78 -14.08
N MET A 421 -9.24 13.18 -14.11
CA MET A 421 -8.67 14.18 -13.18
C MET A 421 -8.81 15.63 -13.64
N GLY A 422 -9.38 15.85 -14.83
CA GLY A 422 -9.54 17.16 -15.47
C GLY A 422 -10.97 17.68 -15.53
N ARG A 423 -11.90 17.11 -14.76
CA ARG A 423 -13.29 17.59 -14.67
C ARG A 423 -13.46 18.70 -13.64
#